data_AF-A0A443LMV5-F1
#
_entry.id   AF-A0A443LMV5-F1
#
_cell.length_a   1.000
_cell.length_b   1.000
_cell.length_c   1.000
_cell.angle_alpha   90.00
_cell.angle_beta   90.00
_cell.angle_gamma   90.00
#
_symmetry.space_group_name_H-M   'P 1'
#
loop_
_entity.id
_entity.type
_entity.pdbx_description
1 polymer ?
#
loop_
_entity_poly.entity_id
_entity_poly.type
_entity_poly.pdbx_seq_one_letter_code
_entity_poly.pdbx_strand_id
1 'polypeptide(L)'
;MKRGLPAVSAALAALMLAGCMTAAPGSSTETAALAPPVPKDERSHGTFEQMTGINGDAVSAISGDTRRAYIYFDFFAADKTAVKAAPAKLCGHYGKGLKSSFVTEPGDREPGIKVLVVDCAG
;
A
#
# COMPACT_ATOMS: atom_id res chain seq x y z
N MET A 1 -57.29 -53.39 20.52
CA MET A 1 -57.98 -53.85 19.31
C MET A 1 -58.00 -52.72 18.29
N LYS A 2 -57.87 -53.09 17.01
CA LYS A 2 -58.03 -52.30 15.76
C LYS A 2 -56.75 -51.69 15.14
N ARG A 3 -56.56 -52.13 13.90
CA ARG A 3 -55.50 -51.89 12.92
C ARG A 3 -55.75 -50.58 12.16
N GLY A 4 -54.69 -49.99 11.61
CA GLY A 4 -54.76 -48.98 10.55
C GLY A 4 -53.42 -48.86 9.80
N LEU A 5 -53.33 -49.51 8.64
CA LEU A 5 -52.36 -49.32 7.54
C LEU A 5 -52.63 -47.95 6.84
N PRO A 6 -51.95 -47.56 5.72
CA PRO A 6 -50.54 -47.64 5.32
C PRO A 6 -50.01 -46.31 4.69
N ALA A 7 -48.71 -46.30 4.35
CA ALA A 7 -48.08 -45.70 3.16
C ALA A 7 -48.52 -44.30 2.68
N VAL A 8 -47.65 -43.29 2.85
CA VAL A 8 -47.56 -42.18 1.89
C VAL A 8 -46.10 -41.67 1.78
N SER A 9 -45.61 -41.69 0.54
CA SER A 9 -44.56 -40.84 -0.04
C SER A 9 -43.09 -41.14 0.24
N ALA A 10 -42.57 -42.06 -0.58
CA ALA A 10 -41.24 -41.94 -1.14
C ALA A 10 -41.13 -40.62 -1.94
N ALA A 11 -40.26 -39.72 -1.51
CA ALA A 11 -39.75 -38.63 -2.32
C ALA A 11 -38.21 -38.65 -2.21
N LEU A 12 -37.63 -39.68 -2.84
CA LEU A 12 -36.20 -39.85 -3.02
C LEU A 12 -35.83 -39.17 -4.35
N ALA A 13 -35.27 -37.96 -4.31
CA ALA A 13 -34.35 -37.41 -5.33
C ALA A 13 -34.16 -35.90 -5.14
N ALA A 14 -33.34 -35.50 -4.16
CA ALA A 14 -32.84 -34.14 -4.07
C ALA A 14 -31.43 -34.14 -3.47
N LEU A 15 -30.47 -34.75 -4.19
CA LEU A 15 -29.05 -34.66 -3.85
C LEU A 15 -28.22 -34.76 -5.12
N MET A 16 -28.15 -33.69 -5.91
CA MET A 16 -27.06 -33.47 -6.88
C MET A 16 -26.90 -31.97 -7.16
N LEU A 17 -26.35 -31.21 -6.21
CA LEU A 17 -25.60 -29.99 -6.50
C LEU A 17 -24.58 -29.76 -5.36
N ALA A 18 -23.65 -30.71 -5.23
CA ALA A 18 -22.37 -30.47 -4.54
C ALA A 18 -21.50 -29.58 -5.44
N GLY A 19 -21.87 -28.30 -5.55
CA GLY A 19 -20.98 -27.27 -6.05
C GLY A 19 -19.96 -26.96 -4.97
N CYS A 20 -18.74 -27.45 -5.13
CA CYS A 20 -17.58 -26.94 -4.39
C CYS A 20 -17.37 -25.47 -4.77
N MET A 21 -18.02 -24.56 -4.05
CA MET A 21 -17.58 -23.18 -3.96
C MET A 21 -16.28 -23.19 -3.16
N THR A 22 -15.17 -23.39 -3.87
CA THR A 22 -13.87 -22.96 -3.39
C THR A 22 -14.00 -21.47 -3.09
N ALA A 23 -13.99 -21.11 -1.82
CA ALA A 23 -13.84 -19.72 -1.42
C ALA A 23 -12.47 -19.30 -1.93
N ALA A 24 -12.45 -18.57 -3.05
CA ALA A 24 -11.27 -17.86 -3.48
C ALA A 24 -10.80 -17.05 -2.26
N PRO A 25 -9.52 -17.14 -1.85
CA PRO A 25 -9.01 -16.29 -0.80
C PRO A 25 -9.31 -14.86 -1.23
N GLY A 26 -10.15 -14.19 -0.45
CA GLY A 26 -10.46 -12.79 -0.65
C GLY A 26 -9.14 -12.07 -0.78
N SER A 27 -8.85 -11.55 -1.97
CA SER A 27 -7.85 -10.51 -2.10
C SER A 27 -8.41 -9.37 -1.28
N SER A 28 -7.95 -9.27 -0.03
CA SER A 28 -8.09 -8.06 0.75
C SER A 28 -7.40 -7.00 -0.09
N THR A 29 -8.17 -6.26 -0.88
CA THR A 29 -7.76 -4.99 -1.42
C THR A 29 -7.58 -4.11 -0.19
N GLU A 30 -6.39 -4.19 0.41
CA GLU A 30 -5.91 -3.23 1.38
C GLU A 30 -6.00 -1.91 0.63
N THR A 31 -7.04 -1.13 0.92
CA THR A 31 -7.15 0.22 0.39
C THR A 31 -5.92 0.91 0.95
N ALA A 32 -4.89 1.06 0.13
CA ALA A 32 -3.60 1.57 0.56
C ALA A 32 -3.88 2.88 1.30
N ALA A 33 -3.64 2.87 2.61
CA ALA A 33 -3.96 4.01 3.44
C ALA A 33 -3.26 5.23 2.83
N LEU A 34 -3.99 6.35 2.74
CA LEU A 34 -3.39 7.61 2.34
C LEU A 34 -2.23 7.92 3.29
N ALA A 35 -1.16 8.47 2.75
CA ALA A 35 -0.09 9.00 3.58
C ALA A 35 -0.61 10.20 4.40
N PRO A 36 0.12 10.64 5.44
CA PRO A 36 -0.18 11.93 6.06
C PRO A 36 -0.22 13.07 5.03
N PRO A 37 -0.92 14.19 5.31
CA PRO A 37 -0.88 15.39 4.47
C PRO A 37 0.54 15.84 4.15
N VAL A 38 0.73 16.61 3.06
CA VAL A 38 2.05 17.15 2.71
C VAL A 38 2.49 18.12 3.81
N PRO A 39 3.54 17.83 4.59
CA PRO A 39 3.99 18.74 5.63
C PRO A 39 4.81 19.88 5.03
N LYS A 40 4.88 21.00 5.75
CA LYS A 40 5.90 22.02 5.48
C LYS A 40 7.25 21.52 6.02
N ASP A 41 8.25 21.48 5.16
CA ASP A 41 9.60 21.05 5.50
C ASP A 41 10.59 22.18 5.19
N GLU A 42 11.24 22.72 6.22
CA GLU A 42 12.14 23.87 6.11
C GLU A 42 13.56 23.48 5.68
N ARG A 43 13.84 22.18 5.47
CA ARG A 43 15.14 21.74 4.98
C ARG A 43 15.36 22.20 3.54
N SER A 44 16.62 22.42 3.19
CA SER A 44 16.98 22.84 1.84
C SER A 44 16.71 21.74 0.81
N HIS A 45 16.40 22.14 -0.43
CA HIS A 45 16.24 21.21 -1.55
C HIS A 45 17.50 20.37 -1.79
N GLY A 46 18.70 20.93 -1.58
CA GLY A 46 19.95 20.18 -1.65
C GLY A 46 20.04 19.04 -0.62
N THR A 47 19.42 19.22 0.56
CA THR A 47 19.31 18.16 1.57
C THR A 47 18.37 17.04 1.09
N PHE A 48 17.25 17.37 0.44
CA PHE A 48 16.36 16.36 -0.15
C PHE A 48 17.07 15.52 -1.20
N GLU A 49 17.82 16.17 -2.08
CA GLU A 49 18.60 15.49 -3.12
C GLU A 49 19.70 14.61 -2.54
N GLN A 50 20.39 15.08 -1.50
CA GLN A 50 21.40 14.27 -0.81
C GLN A 50 20.80 13.00 -0.17
N MET A 51 19.63 13.11 0.45
CA MET A 51 19.00 11.99 1.15
C MET A 51 18.36 10.98 0.20
N THR A 52 17.72 11.45 -0.87
CA THR A 52 16.88 10.61 -1.74
C THR A 52 17.48 10.36 -3.12
N GLY A 53 18.37 11.24 -3.59
CA GLY A 53 18.84 11.26 -4.96
C GLY A 53 17.81 11.71 -5.99
N ILE A 54 16.62 12.13 -5.57
CA ILE A 54 15.65 12.83 -6.42
C ILE A 54 16.09 14.30 -6.47
N ASN A 55 15.97 14.96 -7.63
CA ASN A 55 16.21 16.40 -7.74
C ASN A 55 15.45 17.14 -6.62
N GLY A 56 16.16 17.99 -5.88
CA GLY A 56 15.62 18.62 -4.68
C GLY A 56 14.38 19.48 -4.92
N ASP A 57 14.27 20.12 -6.08
CA ASP A 57 13.12 20.98 -6.44
C ASP A 57 11.86 20.15 -6.73
N ALA A 58 12.02 18.86 -7.02
CA ALA A 58 10.90 17.94 -7.21
C ALA A 58 10.43 17.30 -5.89
N VAL A 59 11.10 17.54 -4.76
CA VAL A 59 10.73 17.01 -3.43
C VAL A 59 10.14 18.13 -2.59
N SER A 60 8.87 17.98 -2.22
CA SER A 60 8.15 18.97 -1.42
C SER A 60 8.44 18.84 0.07
N ALA A 61 8.64 17.60 0.54
CA ALA A 61 8.97 17.31 1.93
C ALA A 61 9.46 15.87 2.12
N ILE A 62 10.14 15.61 3.24
CA ILE A 62 10.37 14.25 3.74
C ILE A 62 9.91 14.18 5.20
N SER A 63 9.04 13.25 5.55
CA SER A 63 8.51 13.11 6.91
C SER A 63 8.68 11.70 7.45
N GLY A 64 8.24 11.50 8.70
CA GLY A 64 8.37 10.23 9.41
C GLY A 64 9.69 10.11 10.19
N ASP A 65 10.18 8.89 10.33
CA ASP A 65 11.37 8.56 11.10
C ASP A 65 12.31 7.60 10.32
N THR A 66 13.34 7.10 11.00
CA THR A 66 14.34 6.21 10.40
C THR A 66 13.83 4.80 10.09
N ARG A 67 12.65 4.42 10.57
CA ARG A 67 11.99 3.14 10.29
C ARG A 67 10.95 3.26 9.20
N ARG A 68 10.12 4.31 9.23
CA ARG A 68 9.13 4.61 8.19
C ARG A 68 9.20 6.08 7.84
N ALA A 69 9.59 6.35 6.59
CA ALA A 69 9.66 7.68 6.03
C ALA A 69 8.71 7.86 4.84
N TYR A 70 8.36 9.10 4.57
CA TYR A 70 7.50 9.50 3.47
C TYR A 70 8.22 10.55 2.65
N ILE A 71 8.44 10.30 1.37
CA ILE A 71 9.00 11.29 0.44
C ILE A 71 7.84 11.83 -0.38
N TYR A 72 7.52 13.11 -0.21
CA TYR A 72 6.50 13.82 -0.97
C TYR A 72 7.18 14.46 -2.19
N PHE A 73 6.73 14.10 -3.39
CA PHE A 73 7.37 14.55 -4.62
C PHE A 73 6.37 14.94 -5.69
N ASP A 74 6.73 15.93 -6.50
CA ASP A 74 6.02 16.28 -7.72
C ASP A 74 6.18 15.16 -8.75
N PHE A 75 5.07 14.50 -9.06
CA PHE A 75 5.05 13.36 -9.96
C PHE A 75 5.41 13.72 -11.40
N PHE A 76 5.22 14.95 -11.84
CA PHE A 76 5.53 15.37 -13.20
C PHE A 76 6.98 15.84 -13.33
N ALA A 77 7.54 16.47 -12.29
CA ALA A 77 8.91 16.96 -12.28
C ALA A 77 9.95 15.89 -11.92
N ALA A 78 9.60 14.90 -11.08
CA ALA A 78 10.57 13.93 -10.59
C ALA A 78 10.98 12.89 -11.65
N ASP A 79 12.30 12.68 -11.80
CA ASP A 79 12.85 11.58 -12.60
C ASP A 79 12.44 10.21 -12.03
N LYS A 80 11.88 9.35 -12.88
CA LYS A 80 11.31 8.07 -12.47
C LYS A 80 12.39 7.06 -12.02
N THR A 81 13.59 7.16 -12.57
CA THR A 81 14.70 6.29 -12.17
C THR A 81 15.20 6.66 -10.77
N ALA A 82 15.32 7.96 -10.49
CA ALA A 82 15.64 8.50 -9.17
C ALA A 82 14.58 8.12 -8.14
N VAL A 83 13.28 8.28 -8.46
CA VAL A 83 12.17 7.87 -7.59
C VAL A 83 12.24 6.38 -7.26
N LYS A 84 12.57 5.52 -8.23
CA LYS A 84 12.73 4.06 -7.99
C LYS A 84 13.92 3.74 -7.07
N ALA A 85 15.00 4.52 -7.15
CA ALA A 85 16.22 4.31 -6.36
C ALA A 85 16.15 4.96 -4.97
N ALA A 86 15.31 5.97 -4.79
CA ALA A 86 15.20 6.77 -3.57
C ALA A 86 14.99 6.00 -2.27
N PRO A 87 14.17 4.92 -2.21
CA PRO A 87 13.97 4.19 -0.95
C PRO A 87 15.26 3.58 -0.41
N ALA A 88 16.06 2.98 -1.28
CA ALA A 88 17.35 2.39 -0.90
C ALA A 88 18.35 3.46 -0.48
N LYS A 89 18.39 4.60 -1.18
CA LYS A 89 19.25 5.74 -0.80
C LYS A 89 18.86 6.33 0.55
N LEU A 90 17.57 6.55 0.78
CA LEU A 90 17.08 7.13 2.04
C LEU A 90 17.36 6.21 3.23
N CYS A 91 17.07 4.91 3.10
CA CYS A 91 17.42 3.96 4.16
C CYS A 91 18.94 3.88 4.38
N GLY A 92 19.73 3.91 3.31
CA GLY A 92 21.19 3.96 3.40
C GLY A 92 21.70 5.21 4.12
N HIS A 93 21.08 6.37 3.89
CA HIS A 93 21.36 7.61 4.63
C HIS A 93 21.11 7.45 6.13
N TYR A 94 20.10 6.68 6.53
CA TYR A 94 19.83 6.33 7.93
C TYR A 94 20.69 5.17 8.47
N GLY A 95 21.60 4.61 7.67
CA GLY A 95 22.40 3.45 8.05
C GLY A 95 21.60 2.14 8.12
N LYS A 96 20.49 2.05 7.38
CA LYS A 96 19.56 0.90 7.34
C LYS A 96 19.48 0.30 5.94
N GLY A 97 19.04 -0.96 5.87
CA GLY A 97 18.60 -1.59 4.62
C GLY A 97 17.18 -1.19 4.25
N LEU A 98 16.81 -1.29 2.97
CA LEU A 98 15.42 -1.15 2.53
C LEU A 98 14.63 -2.42 2.88
N LYS A 99 13.48 -2.27 3.54
CA LYS A 99 12.54 -3.37 3.79
C LYS A 99 11.44 -3.43 2.74
N SER A 100 10.75 -2.31 2.51
CA SER A 100 9.69 -2.19 1.51
C SER A 100 9.48 -0.75 1.10
N SER A 101 8.89 -0.53 -0.06
CA SER A 101 8.48 0.80 -0.51
C SER A 101 7.34 0.72 -1.51
N PHE A 102 6.46 1.71 -1.50
CA PHE A 102 5.37 1.84 -2.45
C PHE A 102 4.96 3.30 -2.62
N VAL A 103 4.31 3.62 -3.74
CA VAL A 103 3.78 4.95 -4.00
C VAL A 103 2.29 4.99 -3.64
N THR A 104 1.88 6.03 -2.94
CA THR A 104 0.48 6.33 -2.59
C THR A 104 0.18 7.82 -2.77
N GLU A 105 -1.01 8.24 -2.39
CA GLU A 105 -1.45 9.64 -2.38
C GLU A 105 -1.31 10.26 -0.99
N PRO A 106 -1.06 11.58 -0.90
CA PRO A 106 -1.08 12.28 0.38
C PRO A 106 -2.52 12.42 0.90
N GLY A 107 -2.67 12.59 2.21
CA GLY A 107 -3.97 12.63 2.88
C GLY A 107 -4.85 13.83 2.49
N ASP A 108 -4.22 14.94 2.10
CA ASP A 108 -4.85 16.15 1.57
C ASP A 108 -5.09 16.10 0.06
N ARG A 109 -4.56 15.09 -0.63
CA ARG A 109 -4.63 14.89 -2.09
C ARG A 109 -4.10 16.10 -2.88
N GLU A 110 -3.04 16.74 -2.38
CA GLU A 110 -2.38 17.84 -3.08
C GLU A 110 -2.15 17.48 -4.57
N PRO A 111 -2.67 18.27 -5.53
CA PRO A 111 -2.56 17.96 -6.96
C PRO A 111 -1.12 17.84 -7.42
N GLY A 112 -0.83 16.81 -8.22
CA GLY A 112 0.51 16.56 -8.76
C GLY A 112 1.51 15.96 -7.77
N ILE A 113 1.21 15.95 -6.46
CA ILE A 113 2.06 15.35 -5.45
C ILE A 113 1.70 13.86 -5.27
N LYS A 114 2.74 13.02 -5.24
CA LYS A 114 2.66 11.62 -4.80
C LYS A 114 3.56 11.41 -3.61
N VAL A 115 3.29 10.34 -2.85
CA VAL A 115 4.08 9.98 -1.67
C VAL A 115 4.73 8.63 -1.89
N LEU A 116 6.06 8.61 -1.87
CA LEU A 116 6.82 7.38 -1.81
C LEU A 116 7.01 7.01 -0.33
N VAL A 117 6.24 6.00 0.11
CA VAL A 117 6.36 5.41 1.44
C VAL A 117 7.57 4.49 1.45
N VAL A 118 8.44 4.67 2.43
CA VAL A 118 9.69 3.92 2.58
C VAL A 118 9.74 3.30 3.97
N ASP A 119 9.76 1.97 4.02
CA ASP A 119 10.03 1.20 5.23
C ASP A 119 11.48 0.72 5.21
N CYS A 120 12.26 1.14 6.20
CA CYS A 120 13.62 0.67 6.41
C CYS A 120 13.65 -0.52 7.37
N ALA A 121 14.72 -1.31 7.30
CA ALA A 121 14.98 -2.40 8.23
C ALA A 121 15.15 -1.86 9.66
N GLY A 122 14.72 -2.66 10.65
CA GLY A 122 14.82 -2.36 12.08
C GLY A 122 16.25 -2.33 12.57
#